data_AF-A0A524HSR1-F1
#
_entry.id   AF-A0A524HSR1-F1
#
_cell.length_a   1.000
_cell.length_b   1.000
_cell.length_c   1.000
_cell.angle_alpha   90.00
_cell.angle_beta   90.00
_cell.angle_gamma   90.00
#
_symmetry.space_group_name_H-M   'P 1'
#
loop_
_entity.id
_entity.type
_entity.pdbx_description
1 polymer ?
#
loop_
_entity_poly.entity_id
_entity_poly.type
_entity_poly.pdbx_seq_one_letter_code
_entity_poly.pdbx_strand_id
1 'polypeptide(L)'
;KLHADTGVTTEDITLRMADFGFHLWSSHHPFIVPEPFTIEPTESYSKDEIDEYLAALEKIAEEAYADPAKVKGAPYNSVVHRIDPGWFDDPARWAITWRAYLKKHGHEKIR
;
A
#
# COMPACT_ATOMS: atom_id res chain seq x y z
N LYS A 1 -4.69 14.63 -9.99
CA LYS A 1 -3.52 15.54 -9.90
C LYS A 1 -2.61 15.22 -8.73
N LEU A 2 -3.15 14.73 -7.60
CA LEU A 2 -2.38 14.32 -6.42
C LEU A 2 -1.03 13.67 -6.73
N HIS A 3 -0.98 12.59 -7.51
CA HIS A 3 0.29 11.95 -7.87
C HIS A 3 1.28 12.89 -8.59
N ALA A 4 0.81 13.65 -9.58
CA ALA A 4 1.67 14.59 -10.30
C ALA A 4 2.20 15.72 -9.39
N ASP A 5 1.40 16.13 -8.40
CA ASP A 5 1.70 17.27 -7.54
C ASP A 5 2.59 16.87 -6.34
N THR A 6 2.43 15.65 -5.81
CA THR A 6 3.06 15.19 -4.56
C THR A 6 4.00 13.99 -4.74
N GLY A 7 3.90 13.32 -5.89
CA GLY A 7 4.58 12.06 -6.16
C GLY A 7 4.06 10.87 -5.35
N VAL A 8 2.95 11.00 -4.62
CA VAL A 8 2.30 9.90 -3.88
C VAL A 8 1.54 9.02 -4.87
N THR A 9 1.76 7.71 -4.83
CA THR A 9 1.12 6.73 -5.73
C THR A 9 -0.20 6.20 -5.15
N THR A 10 -0.98 5.50 -5.96
CA THR A 10 -2.13 4.72 -5.47
C THR A 10 -1.70 3.68 -4.44
N GLU A 11 -0.55 3.03 -4.65
CA GLU A 11 -0.02 2.07 -3.68
C GLU A 11 0.27 2.73 -2.33
N ASP A 12 0.88 3.92 -2.33
CA ASP A 12 1.14 4.67 -1.10
C ASP A 12 -0.17 4.99 -0.35
N ILE A 13 -1.23 5.38 -1.08
CA ILE A 13 -2.57 5.61 -0.49
C ILE A 13 -3.14 4.30 0.09
N THR A 14 -3.05 3.19 -0.64
CA THR A 14 -3.52 1.88 -0.18
C THR A 14 -2.82 1.43 1.09
N LEU A 15 -1.49 1.56 1.15
CA LEU A 15 -0.71 1.24 2.35
C LEU A 15 -1.06 2.16 3.51
N ARG A 16 -1.33 3.44 3.24
CA ARG A 16 -1.76 4.38 4.27
C ARG A 16 -3.17 4.10 4.79
N MET A 17 -4.10 3.64 3.94
CA MET A 17 -5.45 3.21 4.37
C MET A 17 -5.39 2.07 5.39
N ALA A 18 -4.39 1.18 5.31
CA ALA A 18 -4.20 0.10 6.28
C ALA A 18 -3.97 0.63 7.71
N ASP A 19 -3.37 1.82 7.88
CA ASP A 19 -3.18 2.43 9.20
C ASP A 19 -4.49 2.89 9.85
N PHE A 20 -5.54 3.07 9.05
CA PHE A 20 -6.90 3.38 9.48
C PHE A 20 -7.78 2.13 9.56
N GLY A 21 -7.22 0.93 9.35
CA GLY A 21 -7.97 -0.33 9.38
C GLY A 21 -8.76 -0.64 8.11
N PHE A 22 -8.52 0.10 7.02
CA PHE A 22 -9.22 -0.08 5.75
C PHE A 22 -8.34 -0.71 4.69
N HIS A 23 -8.98 -1.37 3.72
CA HIS A 23 -8.35 -1.81 2.50
C HIS A 23 -8.79 -0.92 1.32
N LEU A 24 -7.94 -0.80 0.31
CA LEU A 24 -8.24 -0.09 -0.93
C LEU A 24 -7.78 -0.95 -2.11
N TRP A 25 -8.66 -1.12 -3.09
CA TRP A 25 -8.36 -1.90 -4.29
C TRP A 25 -7.91 -0.96 -5.42
N SER A 26 -6.76 -1.26 -6.00
CA SER A 26 -6.38 -0.70 -7.30
C SER A 26 -7.31 -1.24 -8.39
N SER A 27 -7.52 -0.48 -9.47
CA SER A 27 -8.22 -1.03 -10.64
C SER A 27 -7.43 -2.18 -11.28
N HIS A 28 -8.07 -2.97 -12.14
CA HIS A 28 -7.40 -4.08 -12.84
C HIS A 28 -6.56 -3.60 -14.03
N HIS A 29 -5.46 -4.32 -14.30
CA HIS A 29 -4.62 -4.09 -15.47
C HIS A 29 -5.34 -4.51 -16.78
N PRO A 30 -5.17 -3.81 -17.92
CA PRO A 30 -4.29 -2.65 -18.16
C PRO A 30 -4.83 -1.32 -17.62
N PHE A 31 -3.93 -0.51 -17.06
CA PHE A 31 -4.28 0.81 -16.52
C PHE A 31 -4.40 1.84 -17.63
N ILE A 32 -5.64 2.23 -17.96
CA ILE A 32 -5.92 3.32 -18.90
C ILE A 32 -5.76 4.68 -18.19
N VAL A 33 -6.16 4.74 -16.92
CA VAL A 33 -5.98 5.91 -16.05
C VAL A 33 -4.72 5.69 -15.20
N PRO A 34 -3.75 6.60 -15.19
CA PRO A 34 -2.59 6.51 -14.29
C PRO A 34 -3.02 6.61 -12.82
N GLU A 35 -2.39 5.82 -11.96
CA GLU A 35 -2.70 5.75 -10.52
C GLU A 35 -4.20 5.53 -10.22
N PRO A 36 -4.83 4.45 -10.75
CA PRO A 36 -6.25 4.23 -10.56
C PRO A 36 -6.55 3.41 -9.31
N PHE A 37 -7.56 3.81 -8.55
CA PHE A 37 -8.21 2.96 -7.55
C PHE A 37 -9.72 2.95 -7.79
N THR A 38 -10.35 1.81 -7.50
CA THR A 38 -11.79 1.63 -7.66
C THR A 38 -12.40 1.42 -6.28
N ILE A 39 -13.34 2.29 -5.90
CA ILE A 39 -14.11 2.14 -4.66
C ILE A 39 -15.42 1.43 -5.01
N GLU A 40 -15.67 0.30 -4.36
CA GLU A 40 -16.90 -0.50 -4.51
C GLU A 40 -17.40 -0.91 -3.12
N PRO A 41 -18.24 -0.09 -2.46
CA PRO A 41 -18.73 -0.40 -1.12
C PRO A 41 -19.85 -1.44 -1.12
N THR A 42 -20.40 -1.85 -2.27
CA THR A 42 -21.61 -2.72 -2.34
C THR A 42 -22.80 -2.15 -1.52
N GLU A 43 -23.83 -2.95 -1.28
CA GLU A 43 -25.08 -2.54 -0.63
C GLU A 43 -25.12 -2.74 0.89
N SER A 44 -24.14 -3.44 1.48
CA SER A 44 -24.21 -3.89 2.88
C SER A 44 -23.74 -2.85 3.91
N TYR A 45 -22.97 -1.85 3.49
CA TYR A 45 -22.40 -0.86 4.40
C TYR A 45 -23.38 0.27 4.66
N SER A 46 -23.41 0.70 5.93
CA SER A 46 -24.16 1.88 6.34
C SER A 46 -23.53 3.17 5.78
N LYS A 47 -24.31 4.25 5.78
CA LYS A 47 -23.80 5.57 5.43
C LYS A 47 -22.63 5.98 6.33
N ASP A 48 -22.74 5.71 7.64
CA ASP A 48 -21.74 6.12 8.63
C ASP A 48 -20.39 5.42 8.39
N GLU A 49 -20.40 4.14 8.02
CA GLU A 49 -19.18 3.40 7.63
C GLU A 49 -18.55 3.97 6.35
N ILE A 50 -19.37 4.36 5.37
CA ILE A 50 -18.88 5.00 4.15
C ILE A 50 -18.28 6.38 4.46
N ASP A 51 -18.91 7.15 5.33
CA ASP A 51 -18.39 8.45 5.76
C ASP A 51 -17.05 8.30 6.50
N GLU A 52 -16.90 7.28 7.35
CA GLU A 52 -15.65 6.97 8.03
C GLU A 52 -14.52 6.61 7.04
N TYR A 53 -14.84 5.79 6.03
CA TYR A 53 -13.90 5.45 4.96
C TYR A 53 -13.46 6.68 4.16
N LEU A 54 -14.40 7.58 3.83
CA LEU A 54 -14.11 8.82 3.13
C LEU A 54 -13.28 9.79 3.97
N ALA A 55 -13.54 9.86 5.28
CA ALA A 55 -12.75 10.68 6.19
C ALA A 55 -11.29 10.23 6.24
N ALA A 56 -11.02 8.91 6.18
CA ALA A 56 -9.66 8.39 6.05
C ALA A 56 -9.03 8.82 4.71
N LEU A 57 -9.72 8.68 3.59
CA LEU A 57 -9.19 9.10 2.28
C LEU A 57 -8.93 10.62 2.20
N GLU A 58 -9.84 11.44 2.72
CA GLU A 58 -9.66 12.89 2.80
C GLU A 58 -8.42 13.21 3.64
N LYS A 59 -8.26 12.55 4.78
CA LYS A 59 -7.09 12.73 5.63
C LYS A 59 -5.80 12.37 4.91
N ILE A 60 -5.78 11.27 4.16
CA ILE A 60 -4.60 10.84 3.41
C ILE A 60 -4.30 11.82 2.27
N ALA A 61 -5.33 12.35 1.60
CA ALA A 61 -5.15 13.36 0.57
C ALA A 61 -4.54 14.65 1.15
N GLU A 62 -5.00 15.12 2.31
CA GLU A 62 -4.38 16.23 3.03
C GLU A 62 -2.92 15.94 3.39
N GLU A 63 -2.66 14.76 3.97
CA GLU A 63 -1.31 14.32 4.33
C GLU A 63 -0.39 14.26 3.09
N ALA A 64 -0.90 13.84 1.94
CA ALA A 64 -0.11 13.77 0.71
C ALA A 64 0.39 15.15 0.26
N TYR A 65 -0.38 16.23 0.46
CA TYR A 65 0.06 17.59 0.13
C TYR A 65 0.88 18.24 1.25
N ALA A 66 0.58 17.94 2.51
CA ALA A 66 1.26 18.56 3.65
C ALA A 66 2.60 17.89 4.00
N ASP A 67 2.65 16.56 3.96
CA ASP A 67 3.81 15.72 4.25
C ASP A 67 3.76 14.41 3.42
N PRO A 68 4.15 14.46 2.13
CA PRO A 68 4.15 13.29 1.26
C PRO A 68 4.98 12.13 1.81
N ALA A 69 6.04 12.41 2.59
CA ALA A 69 6.92 11.40 3.15
C ALA A 69 6.18 10.53 4.18
N LYS A 70 5.27 11.13 4.96
CA LYS A 70 4.42 10.39 5.87
C LYS A 70 3.58 9.34 5.15
N VAL A 71 2.94 9.71 4.03
CA VAL A 71 2.11 8.76 3.26
C VAL A 71 2.98 7.66 2.65
N LYS A 72 4.14 8.01 2.09
CA LYS A 72 5.07 7.05 1.46
C LYS A 72 5.73 6.07 2.44
N GLY A 73 5.88 6.46 3.70
CA GLY A 73 6.45 5.62 4.75
C GLY A 73 5.43 4.66 5.40
N ALA A 74 4.15 4.76 5.04
CA ALA A 74 3.12 3.85 5.51
C ALA A 74 3.34 2.39 5.03
N PRO A 75 2.80 1.39 5.74
CA PRO A 75 2.00 1.49 6.97
C PRO A 75 2.86 1.59 8.24
N TYR A 76 2.35 2.25 9.27
CA TYR A 76 2.99 2.38 10.59
C TYR A 76 2.33 1.52 11.67
N ASN A 77 1.03 1.25 11.56
CA ASN A 77 0.23 0.53 12.56
C ASN A 77 0.06 -0.96 12.20
N SER A 78 0.49 -1.38 11.01
CA SER A 78 0.43 -2.77 10.57
C SER A 78 1.57 -3.60 11.17
N VAL A 79 1.32 -4.89 11.40
CA VAL A 79 2.33 -5.85 11.88
C VAL A 79 3.46 -6.11 10.86
N VAL A 80 3.18 -5.87 9.57
CA VAL A 80 4.14 -5.94 8.47
C VAL A 80 4.11 -4.60 7.75
N HIS A 81 5.30 -4.06 7.49
CA HIS A 81 5.47 -2.78 6.79
C HIS A 81 5.60 -3.00 5.28
N ARG A 82 6.01 -1.96 4.54
CA ARG A 82 6.20 -2.02 3.09
C ARG A 82 7.14 -3.17 2.72
N ILE A 83 6.66 -4.02 1.81
CA ILE A 83 7.42 -5.16 1.30
C ILE A 83 8.25 -4.67 0.12
N ASP A 84 9.53 -5.06 0.06
CA ASP A 84 10.38 -4.77 -1.08
C ASP A 84 9.97 -5.65 -2.28
N PRO A 85 9.47 -5.06 -3.39
CA PRO A 85 9.02 -5.83 -4.54
C PRO A 85 10.15 -6.59 -5.23
N GLY A 86 11.41 -6.18 -5.05
CA GLY A 86 12.57 -6.88 -5.60
C GLY A 86 12.70 -8.34 -5.14
N TRP A 87 12.07 -8.73 -4.03
CA TRP A 87 11.98 -10.14 -3.61
C TRP A 87 11.09 -10.99 -4.51
N PHE A 88 10.15 -10.38 -5.24
CA PHE A 88 9.25 -11.07 -6.16
C PHE A 88 9.79 -11.10 -7.59
N ASP A 89 10.61 -10.14 -7.98
CA ASP A 89 11.09 -10.02 -9.37
C ASP A 89 12.45 -10.67 -9.65
N ASP A 90 13.19 -11.06 -8.60
CA ASP A 90 14.53 -11.67 -8.71
C ASP A 90 14.49 -13.17 -8.36
N PRO A 91 14.53 -14.09 -9.36
CA PRO A 91 14.57 -15.53 -9.12
C PRO A 91 15.76 -15.99 -8.27
N ALA A 92 16.86 -15.23 -8.24
CA ALA A 92 18.00 -15.55 -7.39
C ALA A 92 17.65 -15.42 -5.90
N ARG A 93 16.75 -14.51 -5.53
CA ARG A 93 16.29 -14.26 -4.15
C ARG A 93 15.16 -15.20 -3.70
N TRP A 94 14.44 -15.82 -4.63
CA TRP A 94 13.29 -16.65 -4.28
C TRP A 94 13.66 -17.84 -3.39
N ALA A 95 12.88 -18.07 -2.34
CA ALA A 95 13.01 -19.22 -1.47
C ALA A 95 11.63 -19.72 -1.02
N ILE A 96 11.21 -20.88 -1.55
CA ILE A 96 9.91 -21.50 -1.24
C ILE A 96 9.91 -22.33 0.05
N THR A 97 11.07 -22.46 0.71
CA THR A 97 11.20 -23.10 2.03
C THR A 97 12.19 -22.32 2.88
N TRP A 98 11.99 -22.34 4.20
CA TRP A 98 12.92 -21.75 5.15
C TRP A 98 14.34 -22.29 5.00
N ARG A 99 14.48 -23.60 4.74
CA ARG A 99 15.79 -24.23 4.49
C ARG A 99 16.48 -23.68 3.24
N ALA A 100 15.73 -23.45 2.16
CA ALA A 100 16.29 -22.85 0.95
C ALA A 100 16.68 -21.38 1.18
N TYR A 101 15.88 -20.64 1.95
CA TYR A 101 16.19 -19.27 2.36
C TYR A 101 17.50 -19.22 3.14
N LEU A 102 17.64 -20.03 4.21
CA LEU A 102 18.86 -20.10 5.01
C LEU A 102 20.09 -20.51 4.18
N LYS A 103 19.94 -21.42 3.23
CA LYS A 103 21.05 -21.81 2.34
C LYS A 103 21.53 -20.65 1.45
N LYS A 104 20.62 -19.77 1.03
CA LYS A 104 20.94 -18.61 0.16
C LYS A 104 21.40 -17.39 0.96
N HIS A 105 20.69 -17.08 2.05
CA HIS A 105 20.77 -15.80 2.76
C HIS A 105 21.21 -15.94 4.23
N GLY A 106 21.32 -17.16 4.77
CA GLY A 106 21.63 -17.38 6.20
C GLY A 106 23.03 -16.93 6.65
N HIS A 107 23.88 -16.52 5.71
CA HIS A 107 25.18 -15.91 5.98
C HIS A 107 25.13 -14.36 5.96
N GLU A 108 24.03 -13.78 5.49
CA GLU A 108 23.79 -12.35 5.50
C GLU A 108 23.18 -11.95 6.85
N LYS A 109 23.66 -10.86 7.46
CA LYS A 109 23.03 -10.34 8.67
C LYS A 109 21.64 -9.85 8.30
N ILE A 110 20.61 -10.52 8.82
CA ILE A 110 19.22 -10.05 8.75
C ILE A 110 19.18 -8.69 9.45
N ARG A 111 18.80 -7.65 8.71
CA ARG A 111 18.66 -6.28 9.20
C ARG A 111 17.19 -5.97 9.41
#